data_AF-A0A173Y7T9-F1
#
_entry.id   AF-A0A173Y7T9-F1
#
_cell.length_a   1.000
_cell.length_b   1.000
_cell.length_c   1.000
_cell.angle_alpha   90.00
_cell.angle_beta   90.00
_cell.angle_gamma   90.00
#
_symmetry.space_group_name_H-M   'P 1'
#
loop_
_entity.id
_entity.type
_entity.pdbx_description
1 polymer ?
#
loop_
_entity_poly.entity_id
_entity_poly.type
_entity_poly.pdbx_seq_one_letter_code
_entity_poly.pdbx_strand_id
1 'polypeptide(L)'
;MLTAGYEFYRGIYHGDRIAAAEWPALSRDAAACLEELTLGRTAADLDSELLERCQMALCAVAEEYKAEREEGAGVVASESVGSWSRTYAQTASPAQKRRDAAWMWLGNTGLLYRGGESLCGRIP
;
A
#
# COMPACT_ATOMS: atom_id res chain seq x y z
N MET A 1 -9.89 -5.36 9.37
CA MET A 1 -8.67 -4.56 9.14
C MET A 1 -7.51 -5.53 9.04
N LEU A 2 -6.84 -5.56 7.89
CA LEU A 2 -5.67 -6.40 7.66
C LEU A 2 -4.51 -6.00 8.60
N THR A 3 -3.84 -6.96 9.21
CA THR A 3 -2.66 -6.70 10.06
C THR A 3 -1.52 -7.65 9.71
N ALA A 4 -0.29 -7.13 9.65
CA ALA A 4 0.92 -7.93 9.51
C ALA A 4 1.84 -7.67 10.71
N GLY A 5 2.31 -8.75 11.34
CA GLY A 5 3.27 -8.67 12.44
C GLY A 5 4.68 -8.34 11.93
N TYR A 6 5.52 -7.78 12.80
CA TYR A 6 6.93 -7.52 12.46
C TYR A 6 7.69 -8.81 12.11
N GLU A 7 7.32 -9.93 12.74
CA GLU A 7 7.89 -11.24 12.42
C GLU A 7 7.54 -11.70 11.00
N PHE A 8 6.34 -11.37 10.51
CA PHE A 8 5.97 -11.66 9.12
C PHE A 8 6.81 -10.81 8.16
N TYR A 9 7.00 -9.53 8.47
CA TYR A 9 7.83 -8.63 7.69
C TYR A 9 9.30 -9.08 7.60
N ARG A 10 9.90 -9.48 8.71
CA ARG A 10 11.30 -9.96 8.74
C ARG A 10 11.48 -11.39 8.24
N GLY A 11 10.53 -12.26 8.56
CA GLY A 11 10.63 -13.70 8.35
C GLY A 11 10.12 -14.17 7.00
N ILE A 12 9.00 -13.62 6.52
CA ILE A 12 8.33 -14.04 5.27
C ILE A 12 8.61 -13.04 4.15
N TYR A 13 8.38 -11.75 4.41
CA TYR A 13 8.63 -10.69 3.43
C TYR A 13 10.12 -10.36 3.28
N HIS A 14 10.95 -10.75 4.26
CA HIS A 14 12.39 -10.50 4.30
C HIS A 14 12.78 -9.02 4.18
N GLY A 15 11.96 -8.13 4.71
CA GLY A 15 12.26 -6.69 4.75
C GLY A 15 13.27 -6.34 5.84
N ASP A 16 14.19 -5.42 5.52
CA ASP A 16 15.21 -4.91 6.45
C ASP A 16 15.16 -3.39 6.62
N ARG A 17 14.35 -2.68 5.82
CA ARG A 17 14.36 -1.22 5.90
C ARG A 17 13.64 -0.71 7.14
N ILE A 18 12.59 -1.36 7.66
CA ILE A 18 11.79 -0.83 8.79
C ILE A 18 12.28 -1.36 10.15
N ALA A 19 12.49 -0.46 11.09
CA ALA A 19 12.81 -0.81 12.48
C ALA A 19 11.56 -1.26 13.25
N ALA A 20 11.72 -2.22 14.18
CA ALA A 20 10.62 -2.77 14.98
C ALA A 20 9.80 -1.71 15.74
N ALA A 21 10.44 -0.61 16.16
CA ALA A 21 9.77 0.49 16.87
C ALA A 21 8.82 1.30 15.98
N GLU A 22 9.14 1.43 14.68
CA GLU A 22 8.33 2.19 13.71
C GLU A 22 7.26 1.31 13.02
N TRP A 23 7.46 -0.01 13.06
CA TRP A 23 6.53 -0.99 12.47
C TRP A 23 5.06 -0.81 12.84
N PRO A 24 4.65 -0.67 14.12
CA PRO A 24 3.23 -0.57 14.46
C PRO A 24 2.55 0.66 13.86
N ALA A 25 3.27 1.78 13.73
CA ALA A 25 2.74 3.00 13.12
C ALA A 25 2.61 2.84 11.60
N LEU A 26 3.67 2.35 10.94
CA LEU A 26 3.71 2.16 9.48
C LEU A 26 2.74 1.08 9.01
N SER A 27 2.64 -0.05 9.74
CA SER A 27 1.72 -1.13 9.43
C SER A 27 0.27 -0.69 9.54
N ARG A 28 -0.08 0.15 10.52
CA ARG A 28 -1.42 0.72 10.66
C ARG A 28 -1.78 1.61 9.47
N ASP A 29 -0.86 2.48 9.06
CA ASP A 29 -1.10 3.39 7.94
C ASP A 29 -1.20 2.63 6.61
N ALA A 30 -0.31 1.67 6.39
CA ALA A 30 -0.35 0.77 5.24
C ALA A 30 -1.65 -0.05 5.18
N ALA A 31 -2.15 -0.54 6.32
CA ALA A 31 -3.44 -1.22 6.38
C ALA A 31 -4.59 -0.30 5.97
N ALA A 32 -4.63 0.94 6.46
CA ALA A 32 -5.65 1.91 6.07
C ALA A 32 -5.59 2.25 4.57
N CYS A 33 -4.39 2.39 4.01
CA CYS A 33 -4.19 2.59 2.58
C CYS A 33 -4.69 1.40 1.75
N LEU A 34 -4.40 0.17 2.17
CA LEU A 34 -4.90 -1.02 1.48
C LEU A 34 -6.42 -1.18 1.55
N GLU A 35 -7.03 -0.86 2.70
CA GLU A 35 -8.49 -0.90 2.84
C GLU A 35 -9.15 0.13 1.89
N GLU A 36 -8.53 1.31 1.70
CA GLU A 36 -8.98 2.29 0.71
C GLU A 36 -8.86 1.75 -0.73
N LEU A 37 -7.70 1.19 -1.09
CA LEU A 37 -7.43 0.64 -2.43
C LEU A 37 -8.33 -0.56 -2.80
N THR A 38 -8.71 -1.34 -1.80
CA THR A 38 -9.57 -2.52 -1.94
C THR A 38 -11.04 -2.22 -1.63
N LEU A 39 -11.39 -0.98 -1.31
CA LEU A 39 -12.74 -0.53 -0.91
C LEU A 39 -13.34 -1.38 0.24
N GLY A 40 -12.51 -1.75 1.22
CA GLY A 40 -12.90 -2.54 2.39
C GLY A 40 -13.13 -4.03 2.10
N ARG A 41 -12.78 -4.53 0.90
CA ARG A 41 -12.92 -5.96 0.56
C ARG A 41 -11.93 -6.87 1.28
N THR A 42 -10.88 -6.30 1.87
CA THR A 42 -9.91 -7.00 2.72
C THR A 42 -10.44 -7.41 4.08
N ALA A 43 -11.61 -6.88 4.48
CA ALA A 43 -12.32 -7.29 5.70
C ALA A 43 -13.23 -8.51 5.49
N ALA A 44 -13.36 -9.00 4.26
CA ALA A 44 -14.09 -10.23 3.95
C ALA A 44 -13.25 -11.48 4.28
N ASP A 45 -13.89 -12.64 4.33
CA ASP A 45 -13.24 -13.96 4.46
C ASP A 45 -12.33 -14.18 3.23
N LEU A 46 -11.09 -13.73 3.33
CA LEU A 46 -10.08 -13.89 2.29
C LEU A 46 -9.50 -15.29 2.39
N ASP A 47 -9.31 -15.93 1.24
CA ASP A 47 -8.60 -17.20 1.18
C ASP A 47 -7.18 -17.07 1.78
N SER A 48 -6.64 -18.16 2.33
CA SER A 48 -5.35 -18.13 3.06
C SER A 48 -4.23 -17.59 2.18
N GLU A 49 -4.25 -17.99 0.91
CA GLU A 49 -3.35 -17.53 -0.15
C GLU A 49 -3.52 -16.05 -0.52
N LEU A 50 -4.74 -15.54 -0.38
CA LEU A 50 -5.08 -14.16 -0.70
C LEU A 50 -4.70 -13.24 0.46
N LEU A 51 -4.91 -13.71 1.69
CA LEU A 51 -4.49 -13.06 2.92
C LEU A 51 -2.97 -12.85 2.96
N GLU A 52 -2.19 -13.88 2.60
CA GLU A 52 -0.73 -13.78 2.56
C GLU A 52 -0.28 -12.72 1.54
N ARG A 53 -0.88 -12.71 0.34
CA ARG A 53 -0.61 -11.69 -0.68
C ARG A 53 -0.99 -10.28 -0.21
N CYS A 54 -2.10 -10.14 0.52
CA CYS A 54 -2.48 -8.89 1.16
C CYS A 54 -1.44 -8.45 2.21
N GLN A 55 -0.94 -9.36 3.04
CA GLN A 55 0.10 -9.06 4.03
C GLN A 55 1.42 -8.65 3.37
N MET A 56 1.80 -9.27 2.25
CA MET A 56 2.97 -8.88 1.44
C MET A 56 2.77 -7.49 0.83
N ALA A 57 1.59 -7.19 0.31
CA ALA A 57 1.24 -5.85 -0.18
C ALA A 57 1.36 -4.80 0.93
N LEU A 58 0.90 -5.12 2.15
CA LEU A 58 0.98 -4.22 3.30
C LEU A 58 2.44 -3.92 3.66
N CYS A 59 3.29 -4.94 3.66
CA CYS A 59 4.73 -4.79 3.91
C CYS A 59 5.37 -3.87 2.86
N ALA A 60 5.04 -4.04 1.58
CA ALA A 60 5.55 -3.20 0.49
C ALA A 60 5.10 -1.74 0.61
N VAL A 61 3.83 -1.50 0.94
CA VAL A 61 3.30 -0.15 1.18
C VAL A 61 3.97 0.49 2.40
N ALA A 62 4.20 -0.25 3.48
CA ALA A 62 4.88 0.24 4.67
C ALA A 62 6.33 0.68 4.37
N GLU A 63 7.03 -0.03 3.48
CA GLU A 63 8.38 0.35 3.02
C GLU A 63 8.35 1.67 2.27
N GLU A 64 7.38 1.88 1.38
CA GLU A 64 7.21 3.14 0.65
C GLU A 64 6.91 4.31 1.60
N TYR A 65 6.13 4.10 2.66
CA TYR A 65 5.93 5.12 3.70
C TYR A 65 7.22 5.48 4.43
N LYS A 66 8.06 4.47 4.72
CA LYS A 66 9.36 4.73 5.32
C LYS A 66 10.25 5.51 4.35
N ALA A 67 10.31 5.09 3.08
CA ALA A 67 11.09 5.77 2.04
C ALA A 67 10.64 7.22 1.85
N GLU A 68 9.32 7.49 1.81
CA GLU A 68 8.77 8.84 1.75
C GLU A 68 9.22 9.70 2.95
N ARG A 69 9.21 9.12 4.16
CA ARG A 69 9.65 9.81 5.37
C ARG A 69 11.14 10.10 5.37
N GLU A 70 11.97 9.21 4.82
CA GLU A 70 13.42 9.40 4.68
C GLU A 70 13.76 10.38 3.55
N GLU A 71 13.10 10.31 2.40
CA GLU A 71 13.23 11.26 1.28
C GLU A 71 12.78 12.67 1.71
N GLY A 72 11.70 12.78 2.49
CA GLY A 72 11.20 14.04 3.05
C GLY A 72 12.05 14.59 4.21
N ALA A 73 12.83 13.77 4.90
CA ALA A 73 13.71 14.20 5.99
C ALA A 73 14.95 14.99 5.49
N GLY A 74 15.28 14.90 4.20
CA GLY A 74 16.43 15.60 3.61
C GLY A 74 16.16 17.03 3.14
N VAL A 75 14.91 17.42 2.90
CA VAL A 75 14.55 18.74 2.36
C VAL A 75 13.24 19.25 2.99
N VAL A 76 13.39 20.24 3.88
CA VAL A 76 12.43 21.33 4.14
C VAL A 76 11.13 20.98 4.88
N ALA A 77 11.09 21.46 6.13
CA ALA A 77 10.03 22.29 6.71
C ALA A 77 8.77 22.47 5.85
N SER A 78 7.74 21.68 6.11
CA SER A 78 6.35 22.12 5.94
C SER A 78 5.46 21.26 6.80
N GLU A 79 5.08 21.83 7.94
CA GLU A 79 3.78 21.58 8.54
C GLU A 79 2.72 21.61 7.42
N SER A 80 1.98 20.52 7.26
CA SER A 80 0.54 20.53 6.95
C SER A 80 0.04 19.09 6.88
N VAL A 81 -0.53 18.68 8.00
CA VAL A 81 -1.60 17.68 8.04
C VAL A 81 -2.73 18.22 7.17
N GLY A 82 -3.08 17.55 6.07
CA GLY A 82 -4.24 17.90 5.26
C GLY A 82 -3.97 17.93 3.76
N SER A 83 -4.49 16.90 3.07
CA SER A 83 -4.89 16.91 1.66
C SER A 83 -4.01 17.74 0.71
N TRP A 84 -2.86 17.20 0.31
CA TRP A 84 -2.11 17.78 -0.81
C TRP A 84 -2.08 16.84 -2.02
N SER A 85 -2.91 17.14 -3.02
CA SER A 85 -2.75 16.73 -4.41
C SER A 85 -1.83 17.75 -5.11
N ARG A 86 -0.57 17.40 -5.43
CA ARG A 86 0.28 18.21 -6.34
C ARG A 86 0.40 17.49 -7.67
N THR A 87 -0.33 17.99 -8.64
CA THR A 87 -0.02 17.84 -10.05
C THR A 87 1.30 18.57 -10.33
N TYR A 88 2.42 17.84 -10.38
CA TYR A 88 3.63 18.28 -11.10
C TYR A 88 4.09 17.13 -11.99
N ALA A 89 4.32 17.46 -13.25
CA ALA A 89 4.43 16.50 -14.34
C ALA A 89 5.52 15.42 -14.12
N GLN A 90 5.17 14.18 -14.45
CA GLN A 90 6.05 13.05 -14.84
C GLN A 90 6.87 12.33 -13.76
N THR A 91 6.69 12.58 -12.46
CA THR A 91 7.14 11.63 -11.42
C THR A 91 5.93 11.10 -10.66
N ALA A 92 5.82 9.78 -10.53
CA ALA A 92 4.67 9.15 -9.88
C ALA A 92 4.52 9.71 -8.46
N SER A 93 3.33 10.22 -8.11
CA SER A 93 3.04 10.72 -6.75
C SER A 93 3.30 9.62 -5.72
N PRO A 94 3.64 9.93 -4.47
CA PRO A 94 3.91 8.89 -3.48
C PRO A 94 2.70 7.99 -3.20
N ALA A 95 1.48 8.51 -3.34
CA ALA A 95 0.26 7.70 -3.33
C ALA A 95 0.20 6.73 -4.53
N GLN A 96 0.71 7.14 -5.69
CA GLN A 96 0.83 6.31 -6.88
C GLN A 96 1.86 5.20 -6.68
N LYS A 97 3.01 5.50 -6.06
CA LYS A 97 4.04 4.50 -5.73
C LYS A 97 3.52 3.46 -4.73
N ARG A 98 2.82 3.90 -3.68
CA ARG A 98 2.13 3.00 -2.72
C ARG A 98 1.11 2.10 -3.42
N ARG A 99 0.32 2.68 -4.32
CA ARG A 99 -0.65 1.92 -5.12
C ARG A 99 0.04 0.93 -6.06
N ASP A 100 1.15 1.30 -6.68
CA ASP A 100 1.95 0.41 -7.55
C ASP A 100 2.56 -0.75 -6.75
N ALA A 101 3.14 -0.47 -5.58
CA ALA A 101 3.64 -1.47 -4.64
C ALA A 101 2.53 -2.46 -4.21
N ALA A 102 1.33 -1.96 -3.89
CA ALA A 102 0.17 -2.82 -3.64
C ALA A 102 -0.27 -3.60 -4.90
N TRP A 103 -0.18 -2.98 -6.08
CA TRP A 103 -0.56 -3.59 -7.36
C TRP A 103 0.38 -4.74 -7.76
N MET A 104 1.66 -4.73 -7.39
CA MET A 104 2.56 -5.85 -7.64
C MET A 104 2.06 -7.16 -7.02
N TRP A 105 1.40 -7.08 -5.87
CA TRP A 105 0.92 -8.25 -5.13
C TRP A 105 -0.57 -8.54 -5.35
N LEU A 106 -1.40 -7.49 -5.48
CA LEU A 106 -2.86 -7.60 -5.59
C LEU A 106 -3.40 -7.32 -7.00
N GLY A 107 -2.55 -6.94 -7.94
CA GLY A 107 -2.96 -6.58 -9.30
C GLY A 107 -3.57 -7.75 -10.07
N ASN A 108 -3.14 -8.98 -9.77
CA ASN A 108 -3.63 -10.19 -10.42
C ASN A 108 -4.76 -10.90 -9.65
N THR A 109 -5.13 -10.40 -8.45
CA THR A 109 -6.15 -11.05 -7.59
C THR A 109 -7.56 -10.48 -7.77
N GLY A 110 -7.71 -9.38 -8.52
CA GLY A 110 -9.01 -8.74 -8.76
C GLY A 110 -9.57 -7.95 -7.56
N LEU A 111 -8.83 -7.92 -6.43
CA LEU A 111 -9.20 -7.18 -5.22
C LEU A 111 -9.04 -5.66 -5.39
N LEU A 112 -8.03 -5.23 -6.13
CA LEU A 112 -7.75 -3.81 -6.30
C LEU A 112 -8.80 -3.17 -7.22
N TYR A 113 -9.37 -2.04 -6.80
CA TYR A 113 -10.28 -1.30 -7.67
C TYR A 113 -9.53 -0.76 -8.90
N ARG A 114 -9.81 -1.35 -10.06
CA ARG A 114 -9.17 -1.00 -11.34
C ARG A 114 -9.69 0.30 -11.98
N GLY A 115 -10.70 0.95 -11.41
CA GLY A 115 -11.46 1.96 -12.16
C GLY A 115 -12.27 1.26 -13.24
N GLY A 116 -13.57 1.54 -13.31
CA GLY A 116 -14.43 0.91 -14.31
C GLY A 116 -14.02 1.28 -15.73
N GLU A 117 -13.21 0.46 -16.37
CA GLU A 117 -13.48 0.15 -17.77
C GLU A 117 -14.73 -0.74 -17.75
N SER A 118 -15.88 -0.06 -17.77
CA SER A 118 -17.13 -0.66 -18.17
C SER A 118 -16.87 -1.35 -19.50
N LEU A 119 -16.72 -2.67 -19.46
CA LEU A 119 -16.91 -3.57 -20.59
C LEU A 119 -18.38 -3.46 -21.03
N CYS A 120 -18.74 -2.33 -21.62
CA CYS A 120 -19.88 -2.21 -22.50
C CYS A 120 -19.36 -2.45 -23.92
N GLY A 121 -19.51 -3.68 -24.40
CA GLY A 121 -19.55 -3.96 -25.83
C GLY A 121 -18.25 -4.45 -26.48
N ARG A 122 -17.86 -5.69 -26.20
CA ARG A 122 -17.33 -6.57 -27.25
C ARG A 122 -17.68 -8.02 -26.96
N ILE A 123 -18.91 -8.37 -27.33
CA ILE A 123 -19.31 -9.75 -27.66
C ILE A 123 -19.10 -9.89 -29.20
N PRO A 124 -18.85 -11.11 -29.71
CA PRO A 124 -17.89 -11.43 -30.78
C PRO A 124 -18.20 -10.85 -32.16
#